data_AF-A0A1W1EK33-F1
#
_entry.id   AF-A0A1W1EK33-F1
#
_cell.length_a   1.000
_cell.length_b   1.000
_cell.length_c   1.000
_cell.angle_alpha   90.00
_cell.angle_beta   90.00
_cell.angle_gamma   90.00
#
_symmetry.space_group_name_H-M   'P 1'
#
loop_
_entity.id
_entity.type
_entity.pdbx_description
1 polymer ?
#
loop_
_entity_poly.entity_id
_entity_poly.type
_entity_poly.pdbx_seq_one_letter_code
_entity_poly.pdbx_strand_id
1 'polypeptide(L)'
;MIDFKKPKKINRDNNTIKELPKKGRKYIVVTLVSIIIALTSSNIKLYFDNVANLGDMSKKLAVLSLKNKNLKRENRTLKSKNRKLIAKQKKIRTKFSNRKHKFTKKLINRSKKKIASAPAKTIPLLGVATIVTMTIVDVNAFCEDINEMNSFEKDIFGKVTDSNLTNEVSEVCNYDIKKHFSPEVQKEYDNTVEYLKDSYNSSVDWIKNTYDENNITDKVDKSIDWIKDTYDENNITDKLDKSSKYIKDGYNNSVEKLKSFF
;
A
#
# COMPACT_ATOMS: atom_id res chain seq x y z
N MET A 1 -11.15 -49.34 33.94
CA MET A 1 -11.60 -50.73 34.19
C MET A 1 -13.08 -50.79 33.87
N ILE A 2 -13.46 -51.44 32.78
CA ILE A 2 -14.87 -51.60 32.37
C ILE A 2 -15.26 -53.03 32.74
N ASP A 3 -16.25 -53.14 33.62
CA ASP A 3 -16.65 -54.39 34.28
C ASP A 3 -17.70 -55.12 33.43
N PHE A 4 -17.36 -56.31 32.92
CA PHE A 4 -18.23 -57.12 32.06
C PHE A 4 -19.09 -58.06 32.92
N LYS A 5 -20.38 -57.73 33.05
CA LYS A 5 -21.40 -58.51 33.76
C LYS A 5 -21.67 -59.82 33.00
N LYS A 6 -21.35 -60.98 33.62
CA LYS A 6 -21.52 -62.32 33.02
C LYS A 6 -23.00 -62.66 32.75
N PRO A 7 -23.33 -63.32 31.62
CA PRO A 7 -24.70 -63.70 31.30
C PRO A 7 -25.20 -64.88 32.15
N LYS A 8 -26.48 -64.80 32.52
CA LYS A 8 -27.24 -65.74 33.34
C LYS A 8 -27.49 -67.05 32.56
N LYS A 9 -27.18 -68.20 33.17
CA LYS A 9 -27.45 -69.53 32.59
C LYS A 9 -28.97 -69.74 32.45
N ILE A 10 -29.43 -70.01 31.24
CA ILE A 10 -30.82 -70.37 30.94
C ILE A 10 -30.96 -71.87 31.20
N ASN A 11 -31.88 -72.24 32.10
CA ASN A 11 -32.21 -73.63 32.40
C ASN A 11 -33.06 -74.20 31.25
N ARG A 12 -32.68 -75.38 30.76
CA ARG A 12 -33.28 -75.99 29.56
C ARG A 12 -34.18 -77.13 30.03
N ASP A 13 -35.46 -76.83 30.20
CA ASP A 13 -36.46 -77.84 30.52
C ASP A 13 -36.71 -78.72 29.28
N ASN A 14 -36.51 -80.02 29.47
CA ASN A 14 -36.69 -81.05 28.45
C ASN A 14 -38.19 -81.31 28.24
N ASN A 15 -38.80 -80.57 27.31
CA ASN A 15 -40.15 -80.87 26.85
C ASN A 15 -40.15 -82.04 25.87
N THR A 16 -40.86 -83.10 26.26
CA THR A 16 -41.16 -84.30 25.47
C THR A 16 -41.99 -83.94 24.25
N ILE A 17 -41.37 -84.06 23.06
CA ILE A 17 -42.00 -83.81 21.77
C ILE A 17 -42.89 -85.01 21.42
N LYS A 18 -44.22 -84.82 21.47
CA LYS A 18 -45.19 -85.81 20.96
C LYS A 18 -45.02 -85.97 19.44
N GLU A 19 -44.84 -87.22 19.00
CA GLU A 19 -44.66 -87.54 17.57
C GLU A 19 -45.92 -87.24 16.75
N LEU A 20 -45.78 -86.34 15.77
CA LEU A 20 -46.83 -86.00 14.81
C LEU A 20 -46.99 -87.08 13.72
N PRO A 21 -48.24 -87.31 13.23
CA PRO A 21 -48.59 -88.36 12.28
C PRO A 21 -47.93 -88.18 10.91
N LYS A 22 -47.42 -89.30 10.36
CA LYS A 22 -46.50 -89.37 9.22
C LYS A 22 -47.02 -88.81 7.88
N LYS A 23 -48.34 -88.68 7.69
CA LYS A 23 -48.92 -88.20 6.41
C LYS A 23 -48.95 -86.67 6.25
N GLY A 24 -48.89 -85.89 7.34
CA GLY A 24 -48.86 -84.41 7.29
C GLY A 24 -47.46 -83.80 7.20
N ARG A 25 -46.40 -84.59 7.43
CA ARG A 25 -45.02 -84.07 7.52
C ARG A 25 -44.51 -83.44 6.22
N LYS A 26 -44.92 -83.94 5.05
CA LYS A 26 -44.43 -83.41 3.76
C LYS A 26 -44.91 -81.98 3.51
N TYR A 27 -46.18 -81.67 3.77
CA TYR A 27 -46.72 -80.32 3.57
C TYR A 27 -46.15 -79.33 4.58
N ILE A 28 -46.03 -79.74 5.86
CA ILE A 28 -45.47 -78.90 6.92
C ILE A 28 -44.00 -78.54 6.62
N VAL A 29 -43.19 -79.50 6.15
CA VAL A 29 -41.79 -79.25 5.79
C VAL A 29 -41.70 -78.29 4.61
N VAL A 30 -42.52 -78.46 3.57
CA VAL A 30 -42.53 -77.53 2.42
C VAL A 30 -42.91 -76.11 2.85
N THR A 31 -43.98 -75.94 3.64
CA THR A 31 -44.39 -74.62 4.13
C THR A 31 -43.36 -73.97 5.05
N LEU A 32 -42.69 -74.75 5.91
CA LEU A 32 -41.63 -74.25 6.78
C LEU A 32 -40.40 -73.81 5.97
N VAL A 33 -40.01 -74.58 4.96
CA VAL A 33 -38.92 -74.20 4.05
C VAL A 33 -39.26 -72.91 3.30
N SER A 34 -40.50 -72.76 2.81
CA SER A 34 -40.95 -71.53 2.14
C SER A 34 -40.92 -70.31 3.07
N ILE A 35 -41.35 -70.46 4.33
CA ILE A 35 -41.31 -69.39 5.33
C ILE A 35 -39.86 -69.03 5.70
N ILE A 36 -38.96 -70.02 5.83
CA ILE A 36 -37.53 -69.79 6.09
C ILE A 36 -36.89 -69.04 4.91
N ILE A 37 -37.23 -69.38 3.66
CA ILE A 37 -36.74 -68.68 2.46
C ILE A 37 -37.31 -67.24 2.38
N ALA A 38 -38.57 -67.03 2.74
CA ALA A 38 -39.18 -65.69 2.78
C ALA A 38 -38.59 -64.79 3.89
N LEU A 39 -38.31 -65.36 5.06
CA LEU A 39 -37.69 -64.64 6.18
C LEU A 39 -36.21 -64.34 5.93
N THR A 40 -35.49 -65.22 5.24
CA THR A 40 -34.08 -64.97 4.87
C THR A 40 -33.96 -63.95 3.74
N SER A 41 -34.81 -64.01 2.70
CA SER A 41 -34.79 -63.03 1.60
C SER A 41 -35.07 -61.59 2.03
N SER A 42 -35.97 -61.39 2.99
CA SER A 42 -36.29 -60.05 3.53
C SER A 42 -35.12 -59.43 4.30
N ASN A 43 -34.38 -60.25 5.07
CA ASN A 43 -33.21 -59.80 5.81
C ASN A 43 -31.99 -59.56 4.91
N ILE A 44 -31.87 -60.30 3.80
CA ILE A 44 -30.78 -60.13 2.83
C ILE A 44 -30.82 -58.73 2.19
N LYS A 45 -32.00 -58.21 1.87
CA LYS A 45 -32.15 -56.87 1.24
C LYS A 45 -31.69 -55.74 2.16
N LEU A 46 -32.07 -55.79 3.44
CA LEU A 46 -31.61 -54.86 4.49
C LEU A 46 -30.08 -54.89 4.68
N TYR A 47 -29.47 -56.07 4.58
CA TYR A 47 -28.02 -56.20 4.65
C TYR A 47 -27.33 -55.56 3.43
N PHE A 48 -27.84 -55.78 2.22
CA PHE A 48 -27.26 -55.19 1.02
C PHE A 48 -27.39 -53.66 0.96
N ASP A 49 -28.52 -53.09 1.39
CA ASP A 49 -28.71 -51.62 1.45
C ASP A 49 -27.74 -50.97 2.47
N ASN A 50 -27.50 -51.62 3.61
CA ASN A 50 -26.52 -51.15 4.60
C ASN A 50 -25.08 -51.24 4.09
N VAL A 51 -24.72 -52.31 3.37
CA VAL A 51 -23.40 -52.46 2.75
C VAL A 51 -23.18 -51.44 1.62
N ALA A 52 -24.22 -51.15 0.82
CA ALA A 52 -24.17 -50.11 -0.20
C ALA A 52 -23.96 -48.71 0.41
N ASN A 53 -24.65 -48.40 1.52
CA ASN A 53 -24.48 -47.14 2.26
C ASN A 53 -23.07 -46.98 2.87
N LEU A 54 -22.46 -48.07 3.33
CA LEU A 54 -21.05 -48.10 3.78
C LEU A 54 -20.07 -47.75 2.65
N GLY A 55 -20.33 -48.24 1.44
CA GLY A 55 -19.55 -47.92 0.26
C GLY A 55 -19.57 -46.42 -0.10
N ASP A 56 -20.74 -45.79 -0.02
CA ASP A 56 -20.89 -44.36 -0.29
C ASP A 56 -20.22 -43.48 0.80
N MET A 57 -20.33 -43.89 2.08
CA MET A 57 -19.61 -43.23 3.17
C MET A 57 -18.09 -43.32 3.00
N SER A 58 -17.55 -44.47 2.59
CA SER A 58 -16.12 -44.64 2.33
C SER A 58 -15.63 -43.70 1.22
N LYS A 59 -16.38 -43.59 0.12
CA LYS A 59 -16.08 -42.65 -0.98
C LYS A 59 -16.11 -41.19 -0.50
N LYS A 60 -17.15 -40.79 0.24
CA LYS A 60 -17.26 -39.44 0.82
C LYS A 60 -16.10 -39.13 1.76
N LEU A 61 -15.70 -40.08 2.60
CA LEU A 61 -14.56 -39.92 3.51
C LEU A 61 -13.23 -39.77 2.75
N ALA A 62 -13.03 -40.54 1.68
CA ALA A 62 -11.86 -40.42 0.82
C ALA A 62 -11.79 -39.03 0.14
N VAL A 63 -12.91 -38.55 -0.40
CA VAL A 63 -13.01 -37.19 -0.99
C VAL A 63 -12.73 -36.11 0.06
N LEU A 64 -13.29 -36.25 1.27
CA LEU A 64 -13.09 -35.29 2.35
C LEU A 64 -11.62 -35.26 2.81
N SER A 65 -10.99 -36.44 2.92
CA SER A 65 -9.57 -36.59 3.26
C SER A 65 -8.68 -35.92 2.21
N LEU A 66 -8.99 -36.12 0.92
CA LEU A 66 -8.27 -35.48 -0.19
C LEU A 66 -8.43 -33.96 -0.15
N LYS A 67 -9.65 -33.45 0.01
CA LYS A 67 -9.92 -32.00 0.16
C LYS A 67 -9.17 -31.40 1.35
N ASN A 68 -9.18 -32.07 2.51
CA ASN A 68 -8.47 -31.60 3.69
C ASN A 68 -6.94 -31.58 3.48
N LYS A 69 -6.39 -32.57 2.76
CA LYS A 69 -4.96 -32.55 2.35
C LYS A 69 -4.65 -31.38 1.42
N ASN A 70 -5.52 -31.09 0.46
CA ASN A 70 -5.34 -29.96 -0.47
C ASN A 70 -5.41 -28.62 0.26
N LEU A 71 -6.42 -28.42 1.12
CA LEU A 71 -6.55 -27.21 1.95
C LEU A 71 -5.33 -27.00 2.85
N LYS A 72 -4.79 -28.08 3.45
CA LYS A 72 -3.54 -28.00 4.24
C LYS A 72 -2.35 -27.56 3.39
N ARG A 73 -2.24 -28.03 2.14
CA ARG A 73 -1.18 -27.61 1.20
C ARG A 73 -1.34 -26.15 0.80
N GLU A 74 -2.55 -25.72 0.43
CA GLU A 74 -2.85 -24.34 0.09
C GLU A 74 -2.57 -23.37 1.24
N ASN A 75 -3.00 -23.71 2.46
CA ASN A 75 -2.73 -22.91 3.64
C ASN A 75 -1.22 -22.77 3.91
N ARG A 76 -0.43 -23.84 3.75
CA ARG A 76 1.04 -23.78 3.85
C ARG A 76 1.64 -22.86 2.78
N THR A 77 1.17 -22.97 1.53
CA THR A 77 1.60 -22.12 0.41
C THR A 77 1.27 -20.65 0.66
N LEU A 78 0.05 -20.34 1.11
CA LEU A 78 -0.40 -19.00 1.46
C LEU A 78 0.44 -18.41 2.60
N LYS A 79 0.69 -19.19 3.68
CA LYS A 79 1.57 -18.77 4.77
C LYS A 79 2.99 -18.44 4.28
N SER A 80 3.55 -19.28 3.39
CA SER A 80 4.86 -19.04 2.80
C SER A 80 4.89 -17.77 1.94
N LYS A 81 3.88 -17.59 1.06
CA LYS A 81 3.73 -16.38 0.24
C LYS A 81 3.57 -15.12 1.11
N ASN A 82 2.75 -15.18 2.16
CA ASN A 82 2.55 -14.07 3.08
C ASN A 82 3.86 -13.69 3.80
N ARG A 83 4.62 -14.66 4.32
CA ARG A 83 5.95 -14.40 4.91
C ARG A 83 6.91 -13.74 3.92
N LYS A 84 6.95 -14.20 2.67
CA LYS A 84 7.76 -13.59 1.60
C LYS A 84 7.32 -12.16 1.30
N LEU A 85 6.01 -11.90 1.28
CA LEU A 85 5.45 -10.57 1.04
C LEU A 85 5.82 -9.61 2.18
N ILE A 86 5.65 -10.02 3.44
CA ILE A 86 6.04 -9.24 4.63
C ILE A 86 7.54 -8.93 4.58
N ALA A 87 8.39 -9.90 4.24
CA ALA A 87 9.83 -9.69 4.11
C ALA A 87 10.18 -8.69 3.00
N LYS A 88 9.50 -8.77 1.85
CA LYS A 88 9.65 -7.79 0.75
C LYS A 88 9.22 -6.40 1.18
N GLN A 89 8.07 -6.27 1.85
CA GLN A 89 7.57 -4.98 2.36
C GLN A 89 8.56 -4.36 3.35
N LYS A 90 9.09 -5.15 4.30
CA LYS A 90 10.13 -4.69 5.23
C LYS A 90 11.39 -4.22 4.48
N LYS A 91 11.85 -4.97 3.48
CA LYS A 91 13.02 -4.58 2.66
C LYS A 91 12.79 -3.28 1.88
N ILE A 92 11.61 -3.09 1.29
CA ILE A 92 11.24 -1.87 0.58
C ILE A 92 11.25 -0.69 1.55
N ARG A 93 10.60 -0.85 2.71
CA ARG A 93 10.56 0.17 3.76
C ARG A 93 11.95 0.59 4.21
N THR A 94 12.84 -0.37 4.51
CA THR A 94 14.23 -0.06 4.90
C THR A 94 15.00 0.66 3.78
N LYS A 95 14.83 0.24 2.52
CA LYS A 95 15.46 0.93 1.38
C LYS A 95 14.96 2.36 1.23
N PHE A 96 13.66 2.58 1.41
CA PHE A 96 13.04 3.90 1.37
C PHE A 96 13.59 4.81 2.48
N SER A 97 13.56 4.37 3.74
CA SER A 97 14.15 5.08 4.89
C SER A 97 15.61 5.47 4.63
N ASN A 98 16.42 4.51 4.19
CA ASN A 98 17.83 4.75 3.90
C ASN A 98 18.05 5.77 2.77
N ARG A 99 17.20 5.74 1.73
CA ARG A 99 17.27 6.71 0.62
C ARG A 99 16.86 8.10 1.08
N LYS A 100 15.77 8.20 1.83
CA LYS A 100 15.29 9.44 2.45
C LYS A 100 16.37 10.05 3.35
N HIS A 101 16.95 9.27 4.25
CA HIS A 101 18.06 9.72 5.12
C HIS A 101 19.26 10.25 4.32
N LYS A 102 19.72 9.48 3.32
CA LYS A 102 20.85 9.91 2.46
C LYS A 102 20.54 11.18 1.67
N PHE A 103 19.33 11.31 1.14
CA PHE A 103 18.88 12.48 0.41
C PHE A 103 18.85 13.72 1.31
N THR A 104 18.20 13.59 2.46
CA THR A 104 18.10 14.62 3.50
C THR A 104 19.48 15.12 3.92
N LYS A 105 20.38 14.21 4.30
CA LYS A 105 21.76 14.54 4.70
C LYS A 105 22.54 15.24 3.58
N LYS A 106 22.35 14.82 2.32
CA LYS A 106 22.99 15.44 1.17
C LYS A 106 22.50 16.87 0.94
N LEU A 107 21.21 17.13 1.10
CA LEU A 107 20.63 18.47 0.99
C LEU A 107 21.11 19.38 2.13
N ILE A 108 21.01 18.93 3.38
CA ILE A 108 21.51 19.68 4.54
C ILE A 108 22.99 20.07 4.34
N ASN A 109 23.84 19.12 3.92
CA ASN A 109 25.25 19.40 3.66
C ASN A 109 25.47 20.39 2.49
N ARG A 110 24.59 20.39 1.47
CA ARG A 110 24.64 21.36 0.38
C ARG A 110 24.24 22.75 0.87
N SER A 111 23.16 22.86 1.64
CA SER A 111 22.70 24.14 2.20
C SER A 111 23.75 24.73 3.16
N LYS A 112 24.31 23.92 4.06
CA LYS A 112 25.41 24.32 4.94
C LYS A 112 26.62 24.84 4.15
N LYS A 113 27.00 24.15 3.07
CA LYS A 113 28.10 24.59 2.18
C LYS A 113 27.76 25.90 1.45
N LYS A 114 26.54 26.06 0.94
CA LYS A 114 26.10 27.30 0.28
C LYS A 114 26.20 28.48 1.25
N ILE A 115 25.65 28.35 2.46
CA ILE A 115 25.71 29.36 3.53
C ILE A 115 27.15 29.71 3.88
N ALA A 116 27.98 28.70 4.19
CA ALA A 116 29.37 28.92 4.57
C ALA A 116 30.21 29.52 3.44
N SER A 117 29.86 29.27 2.18
CA SER A 117 30.55 29.81 1.01
C SER A 117 30.06 31.18 0.56
N ALA A 118 28.90 31.64 1.05
CA ALA A 118 28.32 32.92 0.70
C ALA A 118 29.28 34.10 0.98
N PRO A 119 29.87 34.24 2.20
CA PRO A 119 30.75 35.37 2.48
C PRO A 119 32.06 35.37 1.67
N ALA A 120 32.47 34.23 1.10
CA ALA A 120 33.70 34.12 0.31
C ALA A 120 33.52 34.49 -1.17
N LYS A 121 32.29 34.61 -1.69
CA LYS A 121 32.01 34.79 -3.13
C LYS A 121 31.19 36.02 -3.48
N THR A 122 30.74 36.79 -2.49
CA THR A 122 29.86 37.93 -2.71
C THR A 122 30.63 39.25 -2.72
N ILE A 123 30.46 39.99 -3.80
CA ILE A 123 30.78 41.42 -3.89
C ILE A 123 30.03 42.15 -2.76
N PRO A 124 30.65 43.12 -2.07
CA PRO A 124 30.36 43.47 -0.67
C PRO A 124 28.94 43.80 -0.21
N LEU A 125 27.91 43.97 -1.04
CA LEU A 125 26.59 44.42 -0.57
C LEU A 125 25.40 43.71 -1.27
N LEU A 126 25.28 43.81 -2.59
CA LEU A 126 24.11 43.26 -3.31
C LEU A 126 24.11 41.71 -3.42
N GLY A 127 25.29 41.07 -3.39
CA GLY A 127 25.40 39.63 -3.58
C GLY A 127 24.97 38.81 -2.35
N VAL A 128 25.19 39.33 -1.15
CA VAL A 128 24.95 38.59 0.11
C VAL A 128 23.46 38.39 0.33
N ALA A 129 22.66 39.44 0.18
CA ALA A 129 21.21 39.37 0.40
C ALA A 129 20.53 38.39 -0.56
N THR A 130 20.94 38.37 -1.84
CA THR A 130 20.40 37.44 -2.84
C THR A 130 20.72 35.97 -2.53
N ILE A 131 21.93 35.66 -2.06
CA ILE A 131 22.28 34.27 -1.67
C ILE A 131 21.50 33.84 -0.44
N VAL A 132 21.31 34.77 0.50
CA VAL A 132 20.57 34.52 1.74
C VAL A 132 19.09 34.30 1.47
N THR A 133 18.45 35.11 0.63
CA THR A 133 17.05 34.91 0.21
C THR A 133 16.86 33.57 -0.48
N MET A 134 17.71 33.24 -1.46
CA MET A 134 17.67 31.94 -2.14
C MET A 134 17.87 30.77 -1.17
N THR A 135 18.73 30.94 -0.17
CA THR A 135 18.97 29.89 0.84
C THR A 135 17.73 29.69 1.73
N ILE A 136 17.06 30.76 2.15
CA ILE A 136 15.83 30.63 2.95
C ILE A 136 14.75 29.92 2.14
N VAL A 137 14.57 30.28 0.86
CA VAL A 137 13.63 29.61 -0.04
C VAL A 137 13.99 28.13 -0.23
N ASP A 138 15.26 27.82 -0.48
CA ASP A 138 15.77 26.44 -0.59
C ASP A 138 15.49 25.63 0.70
N VAL A 139 15.63 26.24 1.88
CA VAL A 139 15.39 25.59 3.17
C VAL A 139 13.90 25.33 3.39
N ASN A 140 13.03 26.30 3.10
CA ASN A 140 11.58 26.12 3.25
C ASN A 140 11.05 25.02 2.33
N ALA A 141 11.41 25.06 1.04
CA ALA A 141 11.03 24.03 0.08
C ALA A 141 11.54 22.65 0.49
N PHE A 142 12.76 22.58 1.04
CA PHE A 142 13.29 21.33 1.59
C PHE A 142 12.45 20.80 2.77
N CYS A 143 11.99 21.68 3.66
CA CYS A 143 11.16 21.30 4.80
C CYS A 143 9.78 20.77 4.36
N GLU A 144 9.19 21.39 3.34
CA GLU A 144 7.98 20.91 2.68
C GLU A 144 8.19 19.53 2.06
N ASP A 145 9.25 19.33 1.27
CA ASP A 145 9.59 18.04 0.64
C ASP A 145 9.70 16.91 1.69
N ILE A 146 10.32 17.19 2.83
CA ILE A 146 10.44 16.21 3.91
C ILE A 146 9.08 15.91 4.56
N ASN A 147 8.23 16.92 4.74
CA ASN A 147 6.86 16.73 5.23
C ASN A 147 6.01 15.91 4.25
N GLU A 148 6.10 16.19 2.95
CA GLU A 148 5.44 15.40 1.91
C GLU A 148 5.94 13.94 1.92
N MET A 149 7.27 13.73 2.00
CA MET A 149 7.85 12.39 2.13
C MET A 149 7.41 11.68 3.41
N ASN A 150 7.21 12.40 4.53
CA ASN A 150 6.67 11.85 5.77
C ASN A 150 5.21 11.42 5.59
N SER A 151 4.38 12.24 4.95
CA SER A 151 2.99 11.91 4.65
C SER A 151 2.90 10.68 3.76
N PHE A 152 3.68 10.66 2.67
CA PHE A 152 3.74 9.53 1.75
C PHE A 152 4.19 8.23 2.44
N GLU A 153 5.18 8.32 3.35
CA GLU A 153 5.62 7.16 4.14
C GLU A 153 4.50 6.65 5.06
N LYS A 154 3.74 7.57 5.67
CA LYS A 154 2.59 7.24 6.52
C LYS A 154 1.48 6.58 5.70
N ASP A 155 1.17 7.07 4.51
CA ASP A 155 0.12 6.54 3.64
C ASP A 155 0.46 5.12 3.14
N ILE A 156 1.72 4.87 2.76
CA ILE A 156 2.14 3.56 2.26
C ILE A 156 2.39 2.55 3.38
N PHE A 157 2.98 2.97 4.50
CA PHE A 157 3.47 2.05 5.53
C PHE A 157 2.72 2.14 6.86
N GLY A 158 1.70 2.99 6.96
CA GLY A 158 0.86 3.22 8.14
C GLY A 158 1.54 3.96 9.29
N LYS A 159 2.84 4.25 9.20
CA LYS A 159 3.63 4.96 10.22
C LYS A 159 4.96 5.45 9.66
N VAL A 160 5.43 6.59 10.15
CA VAL A 160 6.77 7.14 9.86
C VAL A 160 7.81 6.41 10.72
N THR A 161 8.93 6.01 10.12
CA THR A 161 9.93 5.11 10.78
C THR A 161 11.09 5.87 11.43
N ASP A 162 11.44 7.06 10.95
CA ASP A 162 12.69 7.75 11.31
C ASP A 162 12.47 8.96 12.23
N SER A 163 12.51 8.72 13.55
CA SER A 163 12.49 9.77 14.60
C SER A 163 13.84 10.47 14.81
N ASN A 164 14.93 9.89 14.30
CA ASN A 164 16.26 10.49 14.42
C ASN A 164 16.48 11.57 13.35
N LEU A 165 15.85 11.40 12.18
CA LEU A 165 15.87 12.41 11.11
C LEU A 165 15.07 13.65 11.51
N THR A 166 14.00 13.49 12.29
CA THR A 166 13.18 14.62 12.75
C THR A 166 13.97 15.61 13.59
N ASN A 167 14.99 15.20 14.34
CA ASN A 167 15.78 16.15 15.15
C ASN A 167 16.67 17.02 14.26
N GLU A 168 17.48 16.44 13.37
CA GLU A 168 18.35 17.20 12.44
C GLU A 168 17.54 18.04 11.45
N VAL A 169 16.42 17.51 10.95
CA VAL A 169 15.51 18.26 10.08
C VAL A 169 14.83 19.37 10.86
N SER A 170 14.37 19.12 12.09
CA SER A 170 13.76 20.19 12.91
C SER A 170 14.77 21.28 13.23
N GLU A 171 16.05 20.95 13.43
CA GLU A 171 17.08 21.94 13.67
C GLU A 171 17.23 22.87 12.46
N VAL A 172 17.23 22.32 11.24
CA VAL A 172 17.34 23.09 10.00
C VAL A 172 16.05 23.84 9.67
N CYS A 173 14.89 23.22 9.84
CA CYS A 173 13.57 23.80 9.54
C CYS A 173 13.12 24.83 10.57
N ASN A 174 13.58 24.71 11.82
CA ASN A 174 13.36 25.71 12.86
C ASN A 174 14.55 26.68 12.99
N TYR A 175 15.56 26.56 12.13
CA TYR A 175 16.68 27.49 12.14
C TYR A 175 16.20 28.83 11.59
N ASP A 176 15.97 29.78 12.50
CA ASP A 176 15.61 31.13 12.15
C ASP A 176 16.85 31.88 11.65
N ILE A 177 17.12 31.72 10.35
CA ILE A 177 18.25 32.36 9.68
C ILE A 177 18.21 33.89 9.90
N LYS A 178 17.01 34.48 10.03
CA LYS A 178 16.84 35.93 10.21
C LYS A 178 17.38 36.43 11.55
N LYS A 179 17.32 35.61 12.61
CA LYS A 179 17.87 35.98 13.94
C LYS A 179 19.38 36.21 13.95
N HIS A 180 20.09 35.75 12.93
CA HIS A 180 21.53 35.91 12.83
C HIS A 180 21.96 37.00 11.84
N PHE A 181 21.01 37.74 11.25
CA PHE A 181 21.36 38.88 10.41
C PHE A 181 21.75 40.08 11.26
N SER A 182 22.79 40.79 10.82
CA SER A 182 22.99 42.16 11.30
C SER A 182 21.84 43.04 10.80
N PRO A 183 21.53 44.17 11.45
CA PRO A 183 20.49 45.10 11.00
C PRO A 183 20.64 45.52 9.54
N GLU A 184 21.88 45.66 9.07
CA GLU A 184 22.21 46.02 7.68
C GLU A 184 21.89 44.88 6.72
N VAL A 185 22.21 43.64 7.09
CA VAL A 185 21.88 42.45 6.30
C VAL A 185 20.37 42.22 6.25
N GLN A 186 19.68 42.44 7.37
CA GLN A 186 18.22 42.33 7.44
C GLN A 186 17.55 43.36 6.53
N LYS A 187 18.01 44.62 6.57
CA LYS A 187 17.50 45.67 5.68
C LYS A 187 17.71 45.34 4.20
N GLU A 188 18.89 44.85 3.84
CA GLU A 188 19.19 44.49 2.45
C GLU A 188 18.39 43.25 2.00
N TYR A 189 18.18 42.29 2.90
CA TYR A 189 17.30 41.15 2.68
C TYR A 189 15.86 41.62 2.40
N ASP A 190 15.30 42.50 3.23
CA ASP A 190 13.93 43.00 3.09
C ASP A 190 13.77 43.77 1.78
N ASN A 191 14.72 44.65 1.44
CA ASN A 191 14.77 45.36 0.15
C ASN A 191 14.81 44.39 -1.04
N THR A 192 15.61 43.32 -0.94
CA THR A 192 15.74 42.32 -2.02
C THR A 192 14.44 41.54 -2.18
N VAL A 193 13.79 41.16 -1.08
CA VAL A 193 12.49 40.47 -1.11
C VAL A 193 11.41 41.35 -1.74
N GLU A 194 11.37 42.64 -1.39
CA GLU A 194 10.45 43.61 -1.97
C GLU A 194 10.70 43.80 -3.46
N TYR A 195 11.95 44.00 -3.88
CA TYR A 195 12.33 44.08 -5.29
C TYR A 195 11.91 42.83 -6.09
N LEU A 196 12.11 41.63 -5.52
CA LEU A 196 11.70 40.38 -6.17
C LEU A 196 10.18 40.27 -6.29
N LYS A 197 9.41 40.71 -5.28
CA LYS A 197 7.94 40.76 -5.35
C LYS A 197 7.47 41.72 -6.42
N ASP A 198 8.05 42.92 -6.48
CA ASP A 198 7.70 43.93 -7.48
C ASP A 198 8.02 43.46 -8.89
N SER A 199 9.19 42.83 -9.07
CA SER A 199 9.60 42.24 -10.35
C SER A 199 8.65 41.12 -10.79
N TYR A 200 8.22 40.26 -9.86
CA TYR A 200 7.23 39.22 -10.12
C TYR A 200 5.87 39.81 -10.52
N ASN A 201 5.34 40.77 -9.75
CA ASN A 201 4.06 41.41 -10.05
C ASN A 201 4.10 42.14 -11.39
N SER A 202 5.20 42.85 -11.67
CA SER A 202 5.42 43.51 -12.96
C SER A 202 5.43 42.51 -14.12
N SER A 203 6.04 41.33 -13.93
CA SER A 203 6.06 40.26 -14.92
C SER A 203 4.65 39.68 -15.14
N VAL A 204 3.89 39.46 -14.06
CA VAL A 204 2.50 38.98 -14.13
C VAL A 204 1.61 39.99 -14.85
N ASP A 205 1.75 41.28 -14.55
CA ASP A 205 0.95 42.33 -15.19
C ASP A 205 1.34 42.57 -16.64
N TRP A 206 2.63 42.47 -16.97
CA TRP A 206 3.09 42.45 -18.36
C TRP A 206 2.47 41.28 -19.14
N ILE A 207 2.42 40.08 -18.54
CA ILE A 207 1.76 38.92 -19.14
C ILE A 207 0.26 39.20 -19.34
N LYS A 208 -0.45 39.72 -18.34
CA LYS A 208 -1.89 40.05 -18.50
C LYS A 208 -2.12 41.02 -19.66
N ASN A 209 -1.44 42.16 -19.64
CA ASN A 209 -1.64 43.23 -20.62
C ASN A 209 -1.28 42.77 -22.05
N THR A 210 -0.18 42.04 -22.22
CA THR A 210 0.26 41.55 -23.54
C THR A 210 -0.76 40.57 -24.15
N TYR A 211 -1.53 39.86 -23.34
CA TYR A 211 -2.46 38.84 -23.82
C TYR A 211 -3.93 39.28 -23.86
N ASP A 212 -4.32 40.25 -23.04
CA ASP A 212 -5.61 40.95 -23.13
C ASP A 212 -5.74 41.70 -24.46
N GLU A 213 -4.65 42.31 -24.95
CA GLU A 213 -4.60 42.95 -26.28
C GLU A 213 -4.78 41.96 -27.45
N ASN A 214 -4.55 40.66 -27.21
CA ASN A 214 -4.61 39.60 -28.22
C ASN A 214 -5.86 38.70 -28.12
N ASN A 215 -6.80 39.00 -27.22
CA ASN A 215 -8.05 38.26 -27.03
C ASN A 215 -7.85 36.75 -26.73
N ILE A 216 -6.81 36.41 -25.95
CA ILE A 216 -6.47 35.04 -25.52
C ILE A 216 -6.57 34.91 -23.99
N THR A 217 -7.57 35.54 -23.38
CA THR A 217 -7.81 35.60 -21.93
C THR A 217 -7.88 34.21 -21.29
N ASP A 218 -8.56 33.26 -21.93
CA ASP A 218 -8.86 31.94 -21.35
C ASP A 218 -7.64 31.00 -21.16
N LYS A 219 -6.55 31.23 -21.90
CA LYS A 219 -5.27 30.50 -21.71
C LYS A 219 -4.34 31.20 -20.73
N VAL A 220 -4.49 32.52 -20.59
CA VAL A 220 -3.66 33.35 -19.73
C VAL A 220 -4.15 33.30 -18.31
N ASP A 221 -5.46 33.31 -18.08
CA ASP A 221 -6.03 33.07 -16.76
C ASP A 221 -5.62 31.70 -16.21
N LYS A 222 -5.63 30.65 -17.05
CA LYS A 222 -5.10 29.33 -16.66
C LYS A 222 -3.60 29.34 -16.37
N SER A 223 -2.84 30.19 -17.07
CA SER A 223 -1.39 30.32 -16.85
C SER A 223 -1.10 31.14 -15.60
N ILE A 224 -1.88 32.18 -15.31
CA ILE A 224 -1.80 33.03 -14.12
C ILE A 224 -2.27 32.26 -12.88
N ASP A 225 -3.37 31.52 -12.97
CA ASP A 225 -3.84 30.65 -11.89
C ASP A 225 -2.85 29.52 -11.65
N TRP A 226 -2.24 28.97 -12.70
CA TRP A 226 -1.15 28.01 -12.54
C TRP A 226 0.12 28.63 -11.92
N ILE A 227 0.48 29.86 -12.27
CA ILE A 227 1.61 30.58 -11.67
C ILE A 227 1.30 30.91 -10.21
N LYS A 228 0.08 31.37 -9.88
CA LYS A 228 -0.39 31.57 -8.51
C LYS A 228 -0.34 30.27 -7.72
N ASP A 229 -0.85 29.16 -8.25
CA ASP A 229 -0.75 27.81 -7.68
C ASP A 229 0.72 27.31 -7.57
N THR A 230 1.64 27.92 -8.31
CA THR A 230 3.08 27.60 -8.27
C THR A 230 3.83 28.43 -7.22
N TYR A 231 3.32 29.63 -6.90
CA TYR A 231 3.85 30.51 -5.87
C TYR A 231 3.10 30.45 -4.54
N ASP A 232 1.95 29.77 -4.49
CA ASP A 232 1.29 29.39 -3.26
C ASP A 232 2.13 28.33 -2.52
N GLU A 233 2.33 28.55 -1.23
CA GLU A 233 3.49 28.20 -0.38
C GLU A 233 3.82 26.69 -0.18
N ASN A 234 3.40 25.76 -1.04
CA ASN A 234 3.47 24.32 -0.71
C ASN A 234 4.17 23.39 -1.72
N ASN A 235 4.72 23.86 -2.86
CA ASN A 235 5.56 23.00 -3.73
C ASN A 235 6.31 23.76 -4.85
N ILE A 236 7.26 24.62 -4.49
CA ILE A 236 7.92 25.57 -5.42
C ILE A 236 8.92 24.88 -6.38
N THR A 237 9.58 23.80 -5.96
CA THR A 237 10.76 23.26 -6.68
C THR A 237 10.42 22.40 -7.90
N ASP A 238 9.43 21.51 -7.80
CA ASP A 238 9.03 20.60 -8.89
C ASP A 238 8.20 21.33 -9.96
N LYS A 239 7.65 22.50 -9.59
CA LYS A 239 6.87 23.38 -10.48
C LYS A 239 7.77 24.38 -11.23
N LEU A 240 8.84 24.90 -10.62
CA LEU A 240 9.83 25.77 -11.29
C LEU A 240 10.52 25.10 -12.50
N ASP A 241 10.85 23.81 -12.40
CA ASP A 241 11.46 23.05 -13.50
C ASP A 241 10.48 22.85 -14.69
N LYS A 242 9.18 22.71 -14.39
CA LYS A 242 8.12 22.67 -15.41
C LYS A 242 7.83 24.05 -16.00
N SER A 243 7.87 25.12 -15.21
CA SER A 243 7.76 26.51 -15.68
C SER A 243 8.87 26.86 -16.65
N SER A 244 10.12 26.55 -16.27
CA SER A 244 11.30 26.76 -17.10
C SER A 244 11.17 26.03 -18.44
N LYS A 245 10.68 24.79 -18.44
CA LYS A 245 10.47 24.01 -19.67
C LYS A 245 9.34 24.58 -20.55
N TYR A 246 8.18 24.91 -19.97
CA TYR A 246 7.04 25.44 -20.73
C TYR A 246 7.31 26.82 -21.33
N ILE A 247 8.00 27.70 -20.59
CA ILE A 247 8.43 29.02 -21.09
C ILE A 247 9.41 28.84 -22.25
N LYS A 248 10.34 27.90 -22.13
CA LYS A 248 11.32 27.60 -23.19
C LYS A 248 10.67 27.01 -24.43
N ASP A 249 9.69 26.12 -24.26
CA ASP A 249 8.93 25.52 -25.35
C ASP A 249 8.02 26.57 -26.02
N GLY A 250 7.36 27.43 -25.24
CA GLY A 250 6.54 28.54 -25.75
C GLY A 250 7.36 29.60 -26.51
N TYR A 251 8.54 29.94 -25.99
CA TYR A 251 9.49 30.84 -26.67
C TYR A 251 9.97 30.24 -27.99
N ASN A 252 10.41 28.99 -28.00
CA ASN A 252 10.87 28.32 -29.23
C ASN A 252 9.76 28.21 -30.28
N ASN A 253 8.53 27.91 -29.87
CA ASN A 253 7.39 27.80 -30.79
C ASN A 253 7.00 29.17 -31.37
N SER A 254 7.12 30.24 -30.57
CA SER A 254 6.89 31.61 -31.03
C SER A 254 7.98 32.10 -31.98
N VAL A 255 9.24 31.73 -31.73
CA VAL A 255 10.39 32.02 -32.60
C VAL A 255 10.29 31.27 -33.93
N GLU A 256 9.91 29.99 -33.93
CA GLU A 256 9.65 29.21 -35.16
C GLU A 256 8.52 29.81 -35.99
N LYS A 257 7.44 30.24 -35.33
CA LYS A 257 6.31 30.88 -36.00
C LYS A 257 6.71 32.23 -36.60
N LEU A 258 7.53 33.03 -35.93
CA LEU A 258 8.07 34.27 -36.47
C LEU A 258 9.03 34.04 -37.65
N LYS A 259 9.85 32.98 -37.61
CA LYS A 259 10.69 32.59 -38.75
C LYS A 259 9.90 32.17 -39.98
N SER A 260 8.66 31.71 -39.83
CA SER A 260 7.80 31.39 -40.99
C SER A 260 7.22 32.63 -41.71
N PHE A 261 7.38 33.83 -41.13
CA PHE A 261 6.93 35.09 -41.72
C PHE A 261 8.04 35.87 -42.46
N PHE A 262 9.29 35.43 -42.38
CA PHE A 262 10.45 36.02 -43.05
C PHE A 262 11.18 34.98 -43.91
#